data_AF-A0A536NIR3-F1
#
_entry.id   AF-A0A536NIR3-F1
#
_cell.length_a   1.000
_cell.length_b   1.000
_cell.length_c   1.000
_cell.angle_alpha   90.00
_cell.angle_beta   90.00
_cell.angle_gamma   90.00
#
_symmetry.space_group_name_H-M   'P 1'
#
loop_
_entity.id
_entity.type
_entity.pdbx_description
1 polymer ?
#
loop_
_entity_poly.entity_id
_entity_poly.type
_entity_poly.pdbx_seq_one_letter_code
_entity_poly.pdbx_strand_id
1 'polypeptide(L)'
;MISSTNPSGGSSAWKVTNLIGGGGLYDPFSIQASVSCPTSGLCIAVGNDDNARGFAIKSSKPTGDQNAWSRTAQIGGSVLSGVSCPSGSNLCVAVTFWGDIVTTAI
;
A
#
# COMPACT_ATOMS: atom_id res chain seq x y z
N MET A 1 -2.84 -5.22 6.33
CA MET A 1 -2.94 -3.81 6.76
C MET A 1 -3.69 -3.72 8.07
N ILE A 2 -3.45 -2.67 8.85
CA ILE A 2 -4.27 -2.33 10.02
C ILE A 2 -4.96 -0.98 9.78
N SER A 3 -6.18 -0.83 10.28
CA SER A 3 -6.92 0.42 10.18
C SER A 3 -7.74 0.64 11.45
N SER A 4 -7.96 1.89 11.82
CA SER A 4 -8.78 2.27 12.97
C SER A 4 -9.43 3.63 12.75
N THR A 5 -10.66 3.80 13.23
CA THR A 5 -11.30 5.12 13.38
C THR A 5 -11.17 5.67 14.79
N ASN A 6 -10.55 4.91 15.71
CA ASN A 6 -10.24 5.33 17.08
C ASN A 6 -8.89 4.73 17.52
N PRO A 7 -7.75 5.31 17.09
CA PRO A 7 -6.43 4.73 17.31
C PRO A 7 -6.04 4.55 18.79
N SER A 8 -6.63 5.34 19.70
CA SER A 8 -6.42 5.25 21.15
C SER A 8 -7.32 4.21 21.83
N GLY A 9 -8.25 3.58 21.12
CA GLY A 9 -9.22 2.62 21.67
C GLY A 9 -8.66 1.24 22.04
N GLY A 10 -7.34 1.07 22.05
CA GLY A 10 -6.70 -0.23 22.30
C GLY A 10 -6.86 -1.22 21.15
N SER A 11 -6.40 -2.46 21.33
CA SER A 11 -6.31 -3.48 20.27
C SER A 11 -7.63 -3.80 19.59
N SER A 12 -8.76 -3.75 20.31
CA SER A 12 -10.10 -3.99 19.76
C SER A 12 -10.58 -2.91 18.78
N ALA A 13 -9.99 -1.71 18.84
CA ALA A 13 -10.29 -0.63 17.89
C ALA A 13 -9.51 -0.75 16.57
N TRP A 14 -8.57 -1.69 16.47
CA TRP A 14 -7.76 -1.92 15.28
C TRP A 14 -8.30 -3.11 14.49
N LYS A 15 -8.63 -2.89 13.22
CA LYS A 15 -9.04 -3.92 12.29
C LYS A 15 -7.85 -4.35 11.44
N VAL A 16 -7.56 -5.65 11.44
CA VAL A 16 -6.63 -6.27 10.50
C VAL A 16 -7.40 -6.64 9.23
N THR A 17 -6.97 -6.11 8.09
CA THR A 17 -7.47 -6.52 6.77
C THR A 17 -6.33 -7.15 5.99
N ASN A 18 -6.54 -8.38 5.52
CA ASN A 18 -5.64 -8.99 4.54
C ASN A 18 -6.04 -8.50 3.15
N LEU A 19 -5.14 -7.76 2.50
CA LEU A 19 -5.44 -7.13 1.22
C LEU A 19 -5.13 -8.02 0.03
N ILE A 20 -4.36 -9.08 0.22
CA ILE A 20 -3.87 -9.91 -0.87
C ILE A 20 -3.84 -11.34 -0.34
N GLY A 21 -4.80 -12.15 -0.80
CA GLY A 21 -4.95 -13.51 -0.32
C GLY A 21 -3.70 -14.29 -0.70
N GLY A 22 -2.95 -14.77 0.29
CA GLY A 22 -1.79 -15.65 0.14
C GLY A 22 -0.87 -15.32 -1.02
N GLY A 23 -0.04 -14.28 -0.88
CA GLY A 23 1.01 -13.94 -1.86
C GLY A 23 1.36 -12.44 -1.99
N GLY A 24 0.96 -11.62 -1.02
CA GLY A 24 1.30 -10.20 -1.03
C GLY A 24 1.05 -9.51 0.32
N LEU A 25 1.97 -8.60 0.68
CA LEU A 25 2.18 -7.93 1.99
C LEU A 25 2.42 -8.84 3.20
N TYR A 26 2.25 -10.16 3.07
CA TYR A 26 2.44 -11.19 4.11
C TYR A 26 3.19 -12.43 3.61
N ASP A 27 3.85 -12.36 2.45
CA ASP A 27 4.87 -13.35 2.13
C ASP A 27 6.03 -13.17 3.15
N PRO A 28 6.64 -14.25 3.70
CA PRO A 28 7.82 -14.15 4.55
C PRO A 28 9.00 -13.38 3.92
N PHE A 29 8.98 -13.16 2.59
CA PHE A 29 9.88 -12.24 1.87
C PHE A 29 9.27 -10.89 1.50
N SER A 30 8.01 -10.59 1.83
CA SER A 30 7.36 -9.29 1.64
C SER A 30 7.80 -8.32 2.73
N ILE A 31 9.05 -7.91 2.61
CA ILE A 31 9.80 -7.18 3.63
C ILE A 31 9.35 -5.73 3.83
N GLN A 32 8.64 -5.10 2.88
CA GLN A 32 8.32 -3.68 2.96
C GLN A 32 6.98 -3.35 2.28
N ALA A 33 5.92 -3.24 3.09
CA ALA A 33 4.67 -2.64 2.67
C ALA A 33 4.61 -1.20 3.19
N SER A 34 4.42 -0.23 2.29
CA SER A 34 4.22 1.18 2.67
C SER A 34 2.86 1.65 2.18
N VAL A 35 2.24 2.57 2.92
CA VAL A 35 0.96 3.19 2.54
C VAL A 35 1.05 4.70 2.67
N SER A 36 0.48 5.42 1.70
CA SER A 36 0.29 6.86 1.74
C SER A 36 -1.15 7.20 1.40
N CYS A 37 -1.76 8.08 2.19
CA CYS A 37 -3.14 8.51 2.02
C CYS A 37 -3.17 10.02 1.77
N PRO A 38 -3.14 10.47 0.49
CA PRO A 38 -3.26 11.90 0.16
C PRO A 38 -4.59 12.50 0.65
N THR A 39 -5.65 11.69 0.75
CA THR A 39 -6.93 12.06 1.38
C THR A 39 -7.47 10.90 2.21
N SER A 40 -8.48 11.14 3.05
CA SER A 40 -9.15 10.07 3.82
C SER A 40 -9.87 9.04 2.94
N GLY A 41 -10.21 9.42 1.71
CA GLY A 41 -10.87 8.60 0.69
C GLY A 41 -9.97 8.21 -0.47
N LEU A 42 -8.65 8.34 -0.35
CA LEU A 42 -7.70 7.81 -1.32
C LEU A 42 -6.42 7.40 -0.60
N CYS A 43 -6.14 6.11 -0.60
CA CYS A 43 -4.89 5.56 -0.12
C CYS A 43 -4.25 4.69 -1.18
N ILE A 44 -2.92 4.74 -1.23
CA ILE A 44 -2.08 3.95 -2.10
C ILE A 44 -1.14 3.16 -1.20
N ALA A 45 -1.11 1.85 -1.39
CA ALA A 45 -0.13 0.99 -0.75
C ALA A 45 0.73 0.34 -1.81
N VAL A 46 2.00 0.11 -1.48
CA VAL A 46 2.97 -0.57 -2.32
C VAL A 46 3.49 -1.81 -1.62
N GLY A 47 3.96 -2.76 -2.41
CA GLY A 47 4.62 -3.97 -1.93
C GLY A 47 5.13 -4.80 -3.11
N ASN A 48 5.29 -6.10 -2.89
CA ASN A 48 5.77 -7.05 -3.89
C ASN A 48 4.91 -8.31 -3.94
N ASP A 49 4.92 -8.97 -5.10
CA ASP A 49 4.35 -10.32 -5.28
C ASP A 49 5.36 -11.42 -4.97
N ASP A 50 4.93 -12.67 -5.10
CA ASP A 50 5.71 -13.89 -4.85
C ASP A 50 6.99 -14.02 -5.71
N ASN A 51 7.14 -13.21 -6.77
CA ASN A 51 8.34 -13.17 -7.59
C ASN A 51 9.20 -11.94 -7.30
N ALA A 52 9.02 -11.32 -6.13
CA ALA A 52 9.69 -10.08 -5.71
C ALA A 52 9.44 -8.89 -6.66
N ARG A 53 8.32 -8.89 -7.38
CA ARG A 53 7.98 -7.80 -8.31
C ARG A 53 7.09 -6.78 -7.64
N GLY A 54 7.49 -5.51 -7.73
CA GLY A 54 6.76 -4.38 -7.17
C GLY A 54 5.36 -4.23 -7.75
N PHE A 55 4.39 -3.90 -6.90
CA PHE A 55 3.07 -3.44 -7.33
C PHE A 55 2.55 -2.38 -6.38
N ALA A 56 1.56 -1.62 -6.85
CA ALA A 56 0.72 -0.80 -5.98
C ALA A 56 -0.72 -1.34 -5.94
N ILE A 57 -1.42 -0.98 -4.89
CA ILE A 57 -2.87 -1.12 -4.74
C ILE A 57 -3.41 0.23 -4.31
N LYS A 58 -4.63 0.56 -4.75
CA LYS A 58 -5.31 1.79 -4.36
C LYS A 58 -6.68 1.50 -3.78
N SER A 59 -7.15 2.35 -2.88
CA SER A 59 -8.48 2.25 -2.30
C SER A 59 -9.11 3.62 -2.12
N SER A 60 -10.41 3.71 -2.42
CA SER A 60 -11.24 4.86 -2.07
C SER A 60 -11.95 4.71 -0.72
N LYS A 61 -11.84 3.53 -0.10
CA LYS A 61 -12.41 3.19 1.22
C LYS A 61 -11.38 2.37 2.00
N PRO A 62 -10.32 3.00 2.51
CA PRO A 62 -9.15 2.29 3.05
C PRO A 62 -9.45 1.42 4.29
N THR A 63 -10.52 1.73 5.03
CA THR A 63 -11.00 0.93 6.18
C THR A 63 -11.87 -0.28 5.75
N GLY A 64 -12.12 -0.42 4.46
CA GLY A 64 -12.86 -1.52 3.86
C GLY A 64 -12.19 -2.89 4.00
N ASP A 65 -12.81 -3.88 3.39
CA ASP A 65 -12.24 -5.21 3.20
C ASP A 65 -11.30 -5.22 1.98
N GLN A 66 -10.81 -6.40 1.62
CA GLN A 66 -9.95 -6.60 0.45
C GLN A 66 -10.56 -6.03 -0.84
N ASN A 67 -11.87 -6.16 -1.02
CA ASN A 67 -12.57 -5.73 -2.24
C ASN A 67 -12.56 -4.19 -2.41
N ALA A 68 -12.34 -3.44 -1.32
CA ALA A 68 -12.16 -1.99 -1.39
C ALA A 68 -10.79 -1.58 -1.96
N TRP A 69 -9.86 -2.52 -2.15
CA TRP A 69 -8.51 -2.28 -2.65
C TRP A 69 -8.36 -2.91 -4.03
N SER A 70 -7.90 -2.12 -4.99
CA SER A 70 -7.70 -2.56 -6.37
C SER A 70 -6.21 -2.56 -6.70
N ARG A 71 -5.71 -3.70 -7.17
CA ARG A 71 -4.32 -3.83 -7.64
C ARG A 71 -4.11 -3.02 -8.90
N THR A 72 -3.05 -2.24 -8.92
CA THR A 72 -2.57 -1.57 -10.13
C THR A 72 -1.73 -2.53 -10.95
N ALA A 73 -1.31 -2.11 -12.14
CA ALA A 73 -0.27 -2.81 -12.88
C ALA A 73 0.99 -3.01 -12.02
N GLN A 74 1.79 -4.01 -12.38
CA GLN A 74 3.11 -4.23 -11.81
C GLN A 74 3.97 -2.99 -12.07
N ILE A 75 4.67 -2.52 -11.03
CA ILE A 75 5.46 -1.30 -11.06
C ILE A 75 6.92 -1.68 -10.88
N GLY A 76 7.70 -1.52 -11.95
CA GLY A 76 9.11 -1.87 -11.96
C GLY A 76 9.39 -3.38 -11.92
N GLY A 77 10.68 -3.71 -11.86
CA GLY A 77 11.19 -5.08 -11.76
C GLY A 77 11.68 -5.47 -10.36
N SER A 78 11.42 -4.63 -9.33
CA SER A 78 11.92 -4.83 -7.97
C SER A 78 10.86 -4.51 -6.92
N VAL A 79 11.09 -4.96 -5.69
CA VAL A 79 10.29 -4.70 -4.49
C VAL A 79 10.20 -3.19 -4.25
N LEU A 80 8.98 -2.69 -4.11
CA LEU A 80 8.73 -1.32 -3.67
C LEU A 80 8.78 -1.25 -2.14
N SER A 81 9.59 -0.33 -1.62
CA SER A 81 9.89 -0.22 -0.19
C SER A 81 9.17 0.92 0.50
N GLY A 82 8.79 1.95 -0.26
CA GLY A 82 8.20 3.18 0.25
C GLY A 82 7.31 3.85 -0.78
N VAL A 83 6.29 4.55 -0.30
CA VAL A 83 5.45 5.41 -1.14
C VAL A 83 5.07 6.67 -0.36
N SER A 84 5.10 7.81 -1.04
CA SER A 84 4.66 9.10 -0.52
C SER A 84 3.83 9.82 -1.58
N CYS A 85 2.64 10.24 -1.18
CA CYS A 85 1.66 10.95 -1.99
C CYS A 85 1.16 12.15 -1.17
N PRO A 86 1.76 13.34 -1.35
CA PRO A 86 1.42 14.51 -0.56
C PRO A 86 -0.03 14.95 -0.78
N SER A 87 -0.73 15.33 0.30
CA SER A 87 -2.05 15.93 0.21
C SER A 87 -2.00 17.22 -0.62
N GLY A 88 -2.97 17.38 -1.54
CA GLY A 88 -3.04 18.56 -2.42
C GLY A 88 -2.08 18.52 -3.62
N SER A 89 -1.36 17.42 -3.81
CA SER A 89 -0.57 17.16 -5.02
C SER A 89 -1.15 15.97 -5.78
N ASN A 90 -1.03 16.01 -7.11
CA ASN A 90 -1.27 14.83 -7.93
C ASN A 90 -0.02 13.96 -8.03
N LEU A 91 1.11 14.32 -7.41
CA LEU A 91 2.33 13.51 -7.49
C LEU A 91 2.32 12.41 -6.42
N CYS A 92 2.55 11.18 -6.86
CA CYS A 92 2.98 10.08 -6.00
C CYS A 92 4.38 9.63 -6.39
N VAL A 93 5.20 9.36 -5.37
CA VAL A 93 6.55 8.84 -5.52
C VAL A 93 6.65 7.53 -4.76
N ALA A 94 7.10 6.48 -5.42
CA ALA A 94 7.49 5.23 -4.77
C ALA A 94 8.96 4.92 -5.04
N VAL A 95 9.57 4.23 -4.09
CA VAL A 95 10.99 3.85 -4.13
C VAL A 95 11.13 2.34 -4.11
N THR A 96 12.13 1.81 -4.82
CA THR A 96 12.48 0.38 -4.77
C THR A 96 13.50 0.11 -3.66
N PHE A 97 13.70 -1.16 -3.31
CA PHE A 97 14.78 -1.58 -2.41
C PHE A 97 16.19 -1.21 -2.92
N TRP A 98 16.36 -1.08 -4.25
CA TRP A 98 17.64 -0.76 -4.88
C TRP A 98 17.86 0.75 -5.09
N GLY A 99 16.92 1.58 -4.64
CA GLY A 99 17.02 3.04 -4.73
C GLY A 99 16.47 3.64 -6.03
N ASP A 100 15.78 2.86 -6.86
CA ASP A 100 15.08 3.41 -8.02
C ASP A 100 13.83 4.19 -7.57
N ILE A 101 13.48 5.21 -8.35
CA ILE A 101 12.32 6.05 -8.10
C ILE A 101 11.33 5.87 -9.25
N VAL A 102 10.08 5.60 -8.91
CA VAL A 102 8.95 5.60 -9.84
C VAL A 102 7.95 6.65 -9.41
N THR A 103 7.41 7.39 -10.36
CA THR A 103 6.47 8.47 -10.10
C THR A 103 5.21 8.29 -10.91
N THR A 104 4.11 8.86 -10.41
CA THR A 104 2.84 8.88 -11.14
C THR A 104 2.02 10.11 -10.77
N ALA A 105 1.08 10.43 -11.66
CA ALA A 105 0.03 11.41 -11.42
C ALA A 105 -1.23 10.68 -10.92
N ILE A 106 -1.76 11.07 -9.76
CA ILE A 106 -2.96 10.51 -9.12
C ILE A 106 -4.15 11.46 -9.16
#